data_AF-A0A5K1JYQ6-F1
#
_entry.id   AF-A0A5K1JYQ6-F1
#
_cell.length_a   1.000
_cell.length_b   1.000
_cell.length_c   1.000
_cell.angle_alpha   90.00
_cell.angle_beta   90.00
_cell.angle_gamma   90.00
#
_symmetry.space_group_name_H-M   'P 1'
#
loop_
_entity.id
_entity.type
_entity.pdbx_description
1 polymer ?
#
loop_
_entity_poly.entity_id
_entity_poly.type
_entity_poly.pdbx_seq_one_letter_code
_entity_poly.pdbx_strand_id
1 'polypeptide(L)'
;EAAAFLKKRAALEDEYGKQMQKLARSTSTEYAVVDGKAGSFVSAWHASMRTHEQMADSRMKFAMRLNEMSEELNNLVKEVDKSRKLTKELATRYERALQESESLTEKTKARFDMTGEELERLLLQKEGESLKDNAMQGRSPVNGKRVIGKAVAKGGMLLKGRNPQNIQRQEDDIRARMSSASDAYRKAVTDTQTIRQEYFNFQLPRILRVRIRQPRVPSLD
;
A
#
# COMPACT_ATOMS: atom_id res chain seq x y z
N GLU A 1 -27.01 1.03 -11.69
CA GLU A 1 -28.14 1.57 -12.49
C GLU A 1 -28.41 0.77 -13.77
N ALA A 2 -27.44 0.63 -14.68
CA ALA A 2 -27.61 -0.11 -15.94
C ALA A 2 -28.13 -1.55 -15.76
N ALA A 3 -27.56 -2.34 -14.83
CA ALA A 3 -28.05 -3.69 -14.53
C ALA A 3 -29.53 -3.69 -14.07
N ALA A 4 -29.90 -2.77 -13.17
CA ALA A 4 -31.28 -2.63 -12.70
C ALA A 4 -32.25 -2.24 -13.84
N PHE A 5 -31.81 -1.39 -14.77
CA PHE A 5 -32.56 -1.07 -15.98
C PHE A 5 -32.79 -2.32 -16.84
N LEU A 6 -31.74 -3.12 -17.11
CA LEU A 6 -31.87 -4.35 -17.88
C LEU A 6 -32.81 -5.35 -17.21
N LYS A 7 -32.76 -5.48 -15.88
CA LYS A 7 -33.68 -6.33 -15.12
C LYS A 7 -35.14 -5.91 -15.29
N LYS A 8 -35.42 -4.60 -15.19
CA LYS A 8 -36.78 -4.05 -15.41
C LYS A 8 -37.23 -4.26 -16.86
N ARG A 9 -36.34 -4.02 -17.83
CA ARG A 9 -36.62 -4.25 -19.25
C ARG A 9 -36.91 -5.73 -19.55
N ALA A 10 -36.15 -6.64 -18.93
CA ALA A 10 -36.36 -8.07 -19.07
C ALA A 10 -37.76 -8.49 -18.59
N ALA A 11 -38.22 -7.96 -17.46
CA ALA A 11 -39.56 -8.23 -16.94
C ALA A 11 -40.67 -7.75 -17.90
N LEU A 12 -40.50 -6.57 -18.52
CA LEU A 12 -41.45 -6.05 -19.52
C LEU A 12 -41.53 -6.96 -20.76
N GLU A 13 -40.39 -7.39 -21.29
CA GLU A 13 -40.33 -8.25 -22.48
C GLU A 13 -40.86 -9.67 -22.19
N ASP A 14 -40.59 -10.20 -21.00
CA ASP A 14 -41.09 -11.52 -20.57
C ASP A 14 -42.61 -11.53 -20.42
N GLU A 15 -43.17 -10.50 -19.77
CA GLU A 15 -44.61 -10.36 -19.62
C GLU A 15 -45.30 -10.17 -20.98
N TYR A 16 -44.73 -9.34 -21.85
CA TYR A 16 -45.23 -9.15 -23.21
C TYR A 16 -45.24 -10.46 -24.01
N GLY A 17 -44.13 -11.22 -23.97
CA GLY A 17 -44.03 -12.52 -24.63
C GLY A 17 -45.07 -13.51 -24.11
N LYS A 18 -45.21 -13.66 -22.79
CA LYS A 18 -46.20 -14.56 -22.17
C LYS A 18 -47.64 -14.20 -22.52
N GLN A 19 -48.00 -12.92 -22.45
CA GLN A 19 -49.34 -12.46 -22.80
C GLN A 19 -49.64 -12.68 -24.28
N MET A 20 -48.70 -12.37 -25.17
CA MET A 20 -48.86 -12.60 -26.62
C MET A 20 -49.00 -14.09 -26.94
N GLN A 21 -48.19 -14.95 -26.31
CA GLN A 21 -48.28 -16.40 -26.51
C GLN A 21 -49.64 -16.94 -26.05
N LYS A 22 -50.11 -16.52 -24.88
CA LYS A 22 -51.42 -16.92 -24.34
C LYS A 22 -52.55 -16.47 -25.26
N LEU A 23 -52.51 -15.21 -25.71
CA LEU A 23 -53.52 -14.65 -26.60
C LEU A 23 -53.57 -15.40 -27.94
N ALA A 24 -52.42 -15.57 -28.60
CA ALA A 24 -52.36 -16.26 -29.89
C ALA A 24 -52.88 -17.71 -29.81
N ARG A 25 -52.54 -18.44 -28.73
CA ARG A 25 -53.02 -19.81 -28.49
C ARG A 25 -54.54 -19.86 -28.22
N SER A 26 -55.05 -18.96 -27.39
CA SER A 26 -56.49 -18.88 -27.08
C SER A 26 -57.28 -18.60 -28.35
N THR A 27 -56.86 -17.57 -29.10
CA THR A 27 -57.51 -17.17 -30.35
C THR A 27 -57.45 -18.26 -31.43
N SER A 28 -56.34 -18.98 -31.55
CA SER A 28 -56.25 -20.10 -32.48
C SER A 28 -57.16 -21.27 -32.07
N THR A 29 -57.35 -21.51 -30.77
CA THR A 29 -58.18 -22.60 -30.26
C THR A 29 -59.67 -22.27 -30.38
N GLU A 30 -60.07 -21.07 -29.99
CA GLU A 30 -61.45 -20.58 -30.10
C GLU A 30 -61.94 -20.61 -31.56
N TYR A 31 -61.10 -20.17 -32.49
CA TYR A 31 -61.43 -20.18 -33.92
C TYR A 31 -61.59 -21.61 -34.48
N ALA A 32 -60.87 -22.59 -33.92
CA ALA A 32 -60.98 -23.99 -34.33
C ALA A 32 -62.25 -24.68 -33.80
N VAL A 33 -62.85 -24.17 -32.70
CA VAL A 33 -64.08 -24.70 -32.09
C VAL A 33 -65.34 -24.15 -32.76
N VAL A 34 -65.29 -22.90 -33.21
CA VAL A 34 -66.32 -22.35 -34.10
C VAL A 34 -66.14 -23.05 -35.44
N ASP A 35 -67.16 -23.77 -35.92
CA ASP A 35 -67.17 -24.65 -37.11
C ASP A 35 -66.84 -23.89 -38.42
N GLY A 36 -65.61 -23.37 -38.49
CA GLY A 36 -65.13 -22.34 -39.37
C GLY A 36 -64.85 -22.93 -40.73
N LYS A 37 -65.73 -22.62 -41.68
CA LYS A 37 -65.66 -23.09 -43.07
C LYS A 37 -64.23 -23.05 -43.62
N ALA A 38 -63.75 -24.22 -44.03
CA ALA A 38 -62.46 -24.39 -44.70
C ALA A 38 -62.27 -23.37 -45.84
N GLY A 39 -61.09 -22.76 -45.94
CA GLY A 39 -60.80 -21.76 -46.96
C GLY A 39 -59.47 -21.02 -46.75
N SER A 40 -59.11 -20.17 -47.72
CA SER A 40 -57.86 -19.38 -47.71
C SER A 40 -57.75 -18.44 -46.51
N PHE A 41 -58.86 -17.89 -46.03
CA PHE A 41 -58.89 -17.02 -44.84
C PHE A 41 -58.47 -17.77 -43.57
N VAL A 42 -59.01 -18.97 -43.32
CA VAL A 42 -58.67 -19.79 -42.14
C VAL A 42 -57.17 -20.11 -42.13
N SER A 43 -56.61 -20.45 -43.30
CA SER A 43 -55.18 -20.68 -43.46
C SER A 43 -54.36 -19.43 -43.12
N ALA A 44 -54.76 -18.26 -43.64
CA ALA A 44 -54.11 -16.99 -43.35
C ALA A 44 -54.21 -16.59 -41.87
N TRP A 45 -55.36 -16.83 -41.24
CA TRP A 45 -55.60 -16.58 -39.83
C TRP A 45 -54.70 -17.44 -38.93
N HIS A 46 -54.65 -18.76 -39.18
CA HIS A 46 -53.74 -19.65 -38.46
C HIS A 46 -52.26 -19.30 -38.69
N ALA A 47 -51.89 -18.89 -39.90
CA ALA A 47 -50.53 -18.41 -40.18
C ALA A 47 -50.19 -17.14 -39.38
N SER A 48 -51.14 -16.22 -39.24
CA SER A 48 -50.99 -15.02 -38.40
C SER A 48 -50.77 -15.39 -36.93
N MET A 49 -51.60 -16.28 -36.36
CA MET A 49 -51.43 -16.73 -34.97
C MET A 49 -50.09 -17.42 -34.74
N ARG A 50 -49.63 -18.28 -35.66
CA ARG A 50 -48.28 -18.88 -35.59
C ARG A 50 -47.16 -17.83 -35.62
N THR A 51 -47.33 -16.76 -36.39
CA THR A 51 -46.35 -15.66 -36.44
C THR A 51 -46.28 -14.96 -35.07
N HIS A 52 -47.43 -14.71 -34.43
CA HIS A 52 -47.46 -14.16 -33.08
C HIS A 52 -46.84 -15.08 -32.03
N GLU A 53 -47.03 -16.41 -32.14
CA GLU A 53 -46.35 -17.37 -31.26
C GLU A 53 -44.82 -17.33 -31.40
N GLN A 54 -44.31 -17.21 -32.64
CA GLN A 54 -42.87 -17.07 -32.90
C GLN A 54 -42.31 -15.74 -32.37
N MET A 55 -43.07 -14.65 -32.51
CA MET A 55 -42.72 -13.35 -31.94
C MET A 55 -42.67 -13.42 -30.41
N ALA A 56 -43.65 -14.06 -29.79
CA ALA A 56 -43.69 -14.25 -28.34
C ALA A 56 -42.48 -15.02 -27.82
N ASP A 57 -42.13 -16.14 -28.47
CA ASP A 57 -40.94 -16.93 -28.13
C ASP A 57 -39.65 -16.10 -28.27
N SER A 58 -39.54 -15.31 -29.32
CA SER A 58 -38.40 -14.41 -29.53
C SER A 58 -38.28 -13.36 -28.41
N ARG A 59 -39.41 -12.81 -27.93
CA ARG A 59 -39.47 -11.84 -26.83
C ARG A 59 -39.06 -12.45 -25.50
N MET A 60 -39.54 -13.67 -25.20
CA MET A 60 -39.14 -14.41 -24.00
C MET A 60 -37.65 -14.74 -24.01
N LYS A 61 -37.09 -15.18 -25.14
CA LYS A 61 -35.64 -15.40 -25.30
C LYS A 61 -34.84 -14.11 -25.10
N PHE A 62 -35.32 -12.98 -25.61
CA PHE A 62 -34.67 -11.69 -25.40
C PHE A 62 -34.70 -11.28 -23.92
N ALA A 63 -35.82 -11.49 -23.23
CA ALA A 63 -35.90 -11.27 -21.78
C ALA A 63 -34.89 -12.12 -20.98
N MET A 64 -34.66 -13.38 -21.38
CA MET A 64 -33.63 -14.22 -20.78
C MET A 64 -32.23 -13.62 -20.98
N ARG A 65 -31.88 -13.18 -22.19
CA ARG A 65 -30.60 -12.53 -22.48
C ARG A 65 -30.40 -11.24 -21.69
N LEU A 66 -31.44 -10.42 -21.54
CA LEU A 66 -31.38 -9.21 -20.72
C LEU A 66 -31.13 -9.53 -19.23
N ASN A 67 -31.71 -10.62 -18.73
CA ASN A 67 -31.44 -11.10 -17.38
C ASN A 67 -29.98 -11.55 -17.23
N GLU A 68 -29.45 -12.35 -18.17
CA GLU A 68 -28.05 -12.77 -18.19
C GLU A 68 -27.11 -11.55 -18.13
N MET A 69 -27.31 -10.58 -19.02
CA MET A 69 -26.53 -9.35 -19.05
C MET A 69 -26.64 -8.55 -17.74
N SER A 70 -27.82 -8.50 -17.13
CA SER A 70 -28.01 -7.84 -15.83
C SER A 70 -27.15 -8.50 -14.74
N GLU A 71 -27.13 -9.83 -14.67
CA GLU A 71 -26.32 -10.55 -13.68
C GLU A 71 -24.83 -10.43 -13.97
N GLU A 72 -24.41 -10.49 -15.24
CA GLU A 72 -23.02 -10.25 -15.65
C GLU A 72 -22.53 -8.87 -15.23
N LEU A 73 -23.34 -7.82 -15.45
CA LEU A 73 -23.01 -6.47 -14.99
C LEU A 73 -22.91 -6.37 -13.47
N ASN A 74 -23.82 -7.03 -12.73
CA ASN A 74 -23.74 -7.06 -11.27
C ASN A 74 -22.46 -7.77 -10.77
N ASN A 75 -22.07 -8.85 -11.43
CA ASN A 75 -20.83 -9.56 -11.13
C ASN A 75 -19.60 -8.72 -11.46
N LEU A 76 -19.60 -8.03 -12.60
CA LEU A 76 -18.55 -7.10 -12.99
C LEU A 76 -18.36 -5.98 -11.96
N VAL A 77 -19.45 -5.41 -11.44
CA VAL A 77 -19.39 -4.39 -10.36
C VAL A 77 -18.66 -4.95 -9.13
N LYS A 78 -19.04 -6.14 -8.67
CA LYS A 78 -18.39 -6.80 -7.52
C LYS A 78 -16.91 -7.07 -7.78
N GLU A 79 -16.56 -7.50 -8.98
CA GLU A 79 -15.17 -7.77 -9.37
C GLU A 79 -14.34 -6.48 -9.41
N VAL A 80 -14.88 -5.40 -9.98
CA VAL A 80 -14.25 -4.08 -9.99
C VAL A 80 -14.01 -3.60 -8.56
N ASP A 81 -14.98 -3.74 -7.67
CA ASP A 81 -14.82 -3.36 -6.25
C ASP A 81 -13.74 -4.18 -5.53
N LYS A 82 -13.72 -5.49 -5.75
CA LYS A 82 -12.68 -6.38 -5.22
C LYS A 82 -11.30 -5.99 -5.74
N SER A 83 -11.18 -5.78 -7.04
CA SER A 83 -9.94 -5.37 -7.70
C SER A 83 -9.44 -4.01 -7.21
N ARG A 84 -10.36 -3.06 -6.99
CA ARG A 84 -10.08 -1.75 -6.38
C ARG A 84 -9.51 -1.90 -4.97
N LYS A 85 -10.13 -2.73 -4.13
CA LYS A 85 -9.67 -2.98 -2.76
C LYS A 85 -8.26 -3.58 -2.75
N LEU A 86 -8.02 -4.62 -3.57
CA LEU A 86 -6.69 -5.24 -3.70
C LEU A 86 -5.62 -4.25 -4.19
N THR A 87 -5.97 -3.39 -5.16
CA THR A 87 -5.06 -2.36 -5.67
C THR A 87 -4.71 -1.34 -4.60
N LYS A 88 -5.69 -0.91 -3.79
CA LYS A 88 -5.48 0.00 -2.66
C LYS A 88 -4.59 -0.63 -1.58
N GLU A 89 -4.87 -1.87 -1.19
CA GLU A 89 -4.07 -2.61 -0.22
C GLU A 89 -2.62 -2.79 -0.68
N LEU A 90 -2.42 -3.11 -1.97
CA LEU A 90 -1.09 -3.23 -2.56
C LEU A 90 -0.35 -1.89 -2.57
N ALA A 91 -1.03 -0.80 -2.93
CA ALA A 91 -0.45 0.55 -2.89
C ALA A 91 0.00 0.92 -1.48
N THR A 92 -0.88 0.78 -0.49
CA THR A 92 -0.56 1.06 0.92
C THR A 92 0.59 0.19 1.43
N ARG A 93 0.67 -1.08 1.02
CA ARG A 93 1.79 -1.97 1.39
C ARG A 93 3.14 -1.43 0.87
N TYR A 94 3.20 -1.03 -0.40
CA TYR A 94 4.44 -0.52 -0.97
C TYR A 94 4.83 0.85 -0.41
N GLU A 95 3.86 1.75 -0.22
CA GLU A 95 4.10 3.05 0.43
C GLU A 95 4.66 2.86 1.84
N ARG A 96 4.08 1.93 2.61
CA ARG A 96 4.54 1.60 3.96
C ARG A 96 5.95 1.02 3.96
N ALA A 97 6.24 0.08 3.05
CA ALA A 97 7.58 -0.51 2.93
C ALA A 97 8.66 0.54 2.61
N LEU A 98 8.34 1.49 1.72
CA LEU A 98 9.23 2.61 1.41
C LEU A 98 9.43 3.51 2.65
N GLN A 99 8.34 3.90 3.32
CA GLN A 99 8.39 4.73 4.52
C GLN A 99 9.18 4.09 5.66
N GLU A 100 9.01 2.78 5.89
CA GLU A 100 9.75 2.03 6.91
C GLU A 100 11.25 1.99 6.60
N SER A 101 11.63 1.82 5.32
CA SER A 101 13.03 1.86 4.88
C SER A 101 13.65 3.25 5.04
N GLU A 102 12.91 4.30 4.68
CA GLU A 102 13.34 5.69 4.88
C GLU A 102 13.51 6.02 6.37
N SER A 103 12.59 5.57 7.22
CA SER A 103 12.70 5.72 8.68
C SER A 103 13.93 4.97 9.24
N LEU A 104 14.23 3.78 8.73
CA LEU A 104 15.42 3.02 9.14
C LEU A 104 16.71 3.76 8.74
N THR A 105 16.74 4.35 7.54
CA THR A 105 17.87 5.16 7.08
C THR A 105 18.09 6.37 7.97
N GLU A 106 17.03 7.09 8.33
CA GLU A 106 17.14 8.25 9.24
C GLU A 106 17.63 7.83 10.64
N LYS A 107 17.14 6.70 11.16
CA LYS A 107 17.59 6.16 12.46
C LYS A 107 19.07 5.78 12.45
N THR A 108 19.55 5.13 11.39
CA THR A 108 20.95 4.71 11.26
C THR A 108 21.87 5.91 11.02
N LYS A 109 21.41 6.91 10.26
CA LYS A 109 22.08 8.20 10.11
C LYS A 109 22.25 8.92 11.45
N ALA A 110 21.17 9.08 12.21
CA ALA A 110 21.22 9.74 13.52
C ALA A 110 22.19 9.03 14.48
N ARG A 111 22.24 7.69 14.46
CA ARG A 111 23.23 6.93 15.25
C ARG A 111 24.66 7.19 14.78
N PHE A 112 24.90 7.20 13.47
CA PHE A 112 26.21 7.51 12.90
C PHE A 112 26.68 8.91 13.31
N ASP A 113 25.82 9.92 13.14
CA ASP A 113 26.09 11.31 13.51
C ASP A 113 26.42 11.43 15.01
N MET A 114 25.58 10.84 15.89
CA MET A 114 25.82 10.82 17.34
C MET A 114 27.17 10.16 17.71
N THR A 115 27.52 9.03 17.08
CA THR A 115 28.82 8.37 17.34
C THR A 115 30.01 9.21 16.83
N GLY A 116 29.80 9.96 15.75
CA GLY A 116 30.79 10.91 15.23
C GLY A 116 31.03 12.08 16.18
N GLU A 117 29.95 12.70 16.67
CA GLU A 117 30.02 13.78 17.68
C GLU A 117 30.69 13.30 18.98
N GLU A 118 30.41 12.07 19.42
CA GLU A 118 31.07 11.48 20.60
C GLU A 118 32.58 11.32 20.37
N LEU A 119 32.99 10.86 19.19
CA LEU A 119 34.40 10.72 18.82
C LEU A 119 35.11 12.08 18.76
N GLU A 120 34.50 13.08 18.10
CA GLU A 120 35.04 14.43 18.00
C GLU A 120 35.24 15.05 19.39
N ARG A 121 34.25 14.92 20.28
CA ARG A 121 34.34 15.41 21.65
C ARG A 121 35.46 14.73 22.43
N LEU A 122 35.66 13.42 22.26
CA LEU A 122 36.76 12.70 22.93
C LEU A 122 38.12 13.16 22.40
N LEU A 123 38.26 13.35 21.09
CA LEU A 123 39.51 13.81 20.47
C LEU A 123 39.86 15.23 20.92
N LEU A 124 38.90 16.15 20.96
CA LEU A 124 39.07 17.50 21.51
C LEU A 124 39.49 17.48 22.99
N GLN A 125 38.90 16.58 23.78
CA GLN A 125 39.30 16.40 25.18
C GLN A 125 40.75 15.89 25.29
N LYS A 126 41.15 14.94 24.44
CA LYS A 126 42.51 14.39 24.40
C LYS A 126 43.54 15.45 24.01
N GLU A 127 43.23 16.30 23.02
CA GLU A 127 44.09 17.43 22.64
C GLU A 127 44.18 18.49 23.75
N GLY A 128 43.06 18.87 24.36
CA GLY A 128 43.02 19.85 25.46
C GLY A 128 43.70 19.38 26.75
N GLU A 129 43.63 18.08 27.07
CA GLU A 129 44.36 17.47 28.19
C GLU A 129 45.85 17.31 27.88
N SER A 130 46.22 16.96 26.63
CA SER A 130 47.62 16.89 26.19
C SER A 130 48.35 18.24 26.33
N LEU A 131 47.68 19.37 26.14
CA LEU A 131 48.28 20.69 26.41
C LEU A 131 48.47 20.97 27.91
N LYS A 132 47.55 20.52 28.77
CA LYS A 132 47.61 20.74 30.23
C LYS A 132 48.64 19.86 30.92
N ASP A 133 48.77 18.60 30.51
CA ASP A 133 49.83 17.71 31.02
C ASP A 133 51.22 18.20 30.59
N ASN A 134 51.37 18.68 29.35
CA ASN A 134 52.64 19.22 28.86
C ASN A 134 53.00 20.56 29.53
N ALA A 135 52.01 21.38 29.90
CA ALA A 135 52.22 22.59 30.69
C ALA A 135 52.54 22.31 32.17
N MET A 136 52.08 21.18 32.74
CA MET A 136 52.43 20.76 34.10
C MET A 136 53.74 19.97 34.20
N GLN A 137 54.25 19.41 33.09
CA GLN A 137 55.56 18.74 33.04
C GLN A 137 56.76 19.72 32.99
N GLY A 138 56.51 21.04 33.03
CA GLY A 138 57.52 22.10 33.00
C GLY A 138 58.00 22.61 34.37
N ARG A 139 57.62 22.00 35.50
CA ARG A 139 58.15 22.38 36.83
C ARG A 139 58.62 21.17 37.63
N SER A 140 59.84 20.73 37.36
CA SER A 140 60.63 19.99 38.36
C SER A 140 61.18 20.96 39.42
N PRO A 141 61.13 20.59 40.71
CA PRO A 141 61.53 21.45 41.81
C PRO A 141 63.04 21.43 42.03
N VAL A 142 63.65 22.60 42.17
CA VAL A 142 65.02 22.73 42.69
C VAL A 142 64.99 22.65 44.21
N ASN A 143 65.41 21.48 44.69
CA ASN A 143 66.27 21.23 45.86
C ASN A 143 66.22 22.21 47.06
N GLY A 144 65.71 21.73 48.21
CA GLY A 144 65.88 22.41 49.50
C GLY A 144 65.33 21.62 50.69
N LYS A 145 66.22 21.01 51.48
CA LYS A 145 65.95 20.43 52.81
C LYS A 145 65.10 21.38 53.68
N ARG A 146 64.07 20.84 54.38
CA ARG A 146 63.88 20.91 55.85
C ARG A 146 62.51 20.39 56.32
N VAL A 147 62.59 19.53 57.35
CA VAL A 147 61.78 19.47 58.59
C VAL A 147 60.32 18.95 58.57
N ILE A 148 60.11 17.99 59.47
CA ILE A 148 58.87 17.35 59.92
C ILE A 148 57.82 18.37 60.39
N GLY A 149 56.58 18.23 59.91
CA GLY A 149 55.43 18.98 60.39
C GLY A 149 54.10 18.27 60.12
N LYS A 150 53.42 17.89 61.21
CA LYS A 150 52.05 17.35 61.28
C LYS A 150 51.04 18.45 60.92
N ALA A 151 50.14 18.24 59.95
CA ALA A 151 48.77 18.80 59.86
C ALA A 151 48.12 18.36 58.53
N VAL A 152 47.08 17.53 58.56
CA VAL A 152 45.68 17.92 58.30
C VAL A 152 45.45 18.63 56.96
N ALA A 153 44.91 17.90 55.99
CA ALA A 153 43.85 18.39 55.10
C ALA A 153 43.20 17.21 54.37
N LYS A 154 42.13 16.70 54.99
CA LYS A 154 41.08 15.94 54.31
C LYS A 154 40.48 16.87 53.24
N GLY A 155 40.81 16.68 51.99
CA GLY A 155 40.23 17.47 50.90
C GLY A 155 41.16 17.52 49.69
N GLY A 156 40.84 16.74 48.65
CA GLY A 156 41.65 16.72 47.43
C GLY A 156 41.65 15.40 46.67
N MET A 157 40.74 14.48 46.98
CA MET A 157 40.46 13.35 46.10
C MET A 157 39.39 13.82 45.12
N LEU A 158 39.74 14.28 43.91
CA LEU A 158 38.82 14.41 42.74
C LEU A 158 39.48 14.96 41.45
N LEU A 159 40.81 15.00 41.34
CA LEU A 159 41.50 15.44 40.10
C LEU A 159 42.59 14.45 39.68
N LYS A 160 42.31 13.14 39.75
CA LYS A 160 43.21 12.14 39.18
C LYS A 160 42.90 12.02 37.69
N GLY A 161 43.80 12.57 36.88
CA GLY A 161 43.78 12.49 35.41
C GLY A 161 43.33 11.11 34.95
N ARG A 162 42.39 11.10 34.00
CA ARG A 162 41.85 9.88 33.41
C ARG A 162 43.02 9.09 32.82
N ASN A 163 43.21 7.85 33.28
CA ASN A 163 44.38 7.04 32.92
C ASN A 163 44.51 7.00 31.38
N PRO A 164 45.68 7.32 30.79
CA PRO A 164 45.82 7.44 29.32
C PRO A 164 45.45 6.15 28.58
N GLN A 165 45.68 4.99 29.20
CA GLN A 165 45.24 3.68 28.69
C GLN A 165 43.71 3.53 28.67
N ASN A 166 42.98 4.16 29.59
CA ASN A 166 41.52 4.15 29.60
C ASN A 166 40.93 5.09 28.55
N ILE A 167 41.58 6.22 28.28
CA ILE A 167 41.21 7.12 27.16
C ILE A 167 41.41 6.41 25.83
N GLN A 168 42.55 5.73 25.65
CA GLN A 168 42.85 5.00 24.43
C GLN A 168 41.83 3.87 24.17
N ARG A 169 41.49 3.07 25.20
CA ARG A 169 40.45 2.04 25.08
C ARG A 169 39.07 2.62 24.75
N GLN A 170 38.73 3.78 25.30
CA GLN A 170 37.47 4.45 24.99
C GLN A 170 37.44 4.95 23.54
N GLU A 171 38.56 5.48 23.04
CA GLU A 171 38.71 5.88 21.65
C GLU A 171 38.53 4.69 20.70
N ASP A 172 39.19 3.57 20.98
CA ASP A 172 39.09 2.35 20.18
C ASP A 172 37.65 1.81 20.15
N ASP A 173 36.94 1.82 21.29
CA ASP A 173 35.53 1.42 21.39
C ASP A 173 34.61 2.35 20.57
N ILE A 174 34.76 3.67 20.70
CA ILE A 174 33.97 4.63 19.91
C ILE A 174 34.25 4.47 18.41
N ARG A 175 35.51 4.28 18.00
CA ARG A 175 35.88 4.00 16.60
C ARG A 175 35.23 2.72 16.08
N ALA A 176 35.21 1.66 16.89
CA ALA A 176 34.54 0.41 16.52
C ALA A 176 33.02 0.61 16.35
N ARG A 177 32.37 1.35 17.27
CA ARG A 177 30.95 1.71 17.16
C ARG A 177 30.67 2.58 15.94
N MET A 178 31.54 3.54 15.64
CA MET A 178 31.44 4.40 14.46
C MET A 178 31.55 3.58 13.16
N SER A 179 32.47 2.61 13.09
CA SER A 179 32.58 1.71 11.93
C SER A 179 31.29 0.92 11.72
N SER A 180 30.75 0.32 12.79
CA SER A 180 29.49 -0.43 12.73
C SER A 180 28.30 0.46 12.33
N ALA A 181 28.21 1.68 12.88
CA ALA A 181 27.17 2.64 12.53
C ALA A 181 27.30 3.11 11.06
N SER A 182 28.53 3.32 10.57
CA SER A 182 28.82 3.65 9.17
C SER A 182 28.35 2.55 8.22
N ASP A 183 28.70 1.29 8.52
CA ASP A 183 28.30 0.15 7.69
C ASP A 183 26.78 -0.05 7.68
N ALA A 184 26.14 0.09 8.84
CA ALA A 184 24.67 0.03 8.96
C ALA A 184 23.98 1.14 8.16
N TYR A 185 24.50 2.37 8.23
CA TYR A 185 23.97 3.50 7.47
C TYR A 185 24.16 3.31 5.96
N ARG A 186 25.35 2.92 5.51
CA ARG A 186 25.62 2.63 4.08
C ARG A 186 24.70 1.54 3.53
N LYS A 187 24.49 0.49 4.31
CA LYS A 187 23.54 -0.58 3.96
C LYS A 187 22.11 -0.04 3.86
N ALA A 188 21.63 0.68 4.87
CA ALA A 188 20.28 1.23 4.90
C ALA A 188 20.02 2.20 3.73
N VAL A 189 21.00 3.03 3.36
CA VAL A 189 20.93 3.91 2.18
C VAL A 189 20.78 3.11 0.89
N THR A 190 21.59 2.05 0.71
CA THR A 190 21.55 1.21 -0.49
C THR A 190 20.21 0.47 -0.62
N ASP A 191 19.73 -0.11 0.48
CA ASP A 191 18.46 -0.83 0.54
C ASP A 191 17.29 0.13 0.23
N THR A 192 17.27 1.31 0.86
CA THR A 192 16.23 2.32 0.63
C THR A 192 16.24 2.83 -0.80
N GLN A 193 17.42 3.06 -1.38
CA GLN A 193 17.52 3.50 -2.77
C GLN A 193 17.01 2.43 -3.73
N THR A 194 17.25 1.15 -3.44
CA THR A 194 16.72 0.03 -4.22
C THR A 194 15.19 0.00 -4.17
N ILE A 195 14.61 0.06 -2.97
CA ILE A 195 13.14 0.06 -2.78
C ILE A 195 12.51 1.29 -3.44
N ARG A 196 13.15 2.46 -3.33
CA ARG A 196 12.68 3.71 -3.96
C ARG A 196 12.65 3.57 -5.47
N GLN A 197 13.72 3.06 -6.08
CA GLN A 197 13.77 2.83 -7.53
C GLN A 197 12.69 1.84 -7.96
N GLU A 198 12.53 0.74 -7.24
CA GLU A 198 11.50 -0.24 -7.56
C GLU A 198 10.09 0.36 -7.47
N TYR A 199 9.82 1.13 -6.41
CA TYR A 199 8.54 1.78 -6.17
C TYR A 199 8.18 2.75 -7.30
N PHE A 200 9.07 3.71 -7.61
CA PHE A 200 8.77 4.75 -8.59
C PHE A 200 8.86 4.27 -10.04
N ASN A 201 9.78 3.34 -10.36
CA ASN A 201 9.95 2.88 -11.74
C ASN A 201 8.98 1.76 -12.13
N PHE A 202 8.56 0.92 -11.18
CA PHE A 202 7.74 -0.26 -11.49
C PHE A 202 6.38 -0.24 -10.78
N GLN A 203 6.37 -0.11 -9.46
CA GLN A 203 5.15 -0.34 -8.68
C GLN A 203 4.11 0.77 -8.89
N LEU A 204 4.51 2.03 -8.79
CA LEU A 204 3.63 3.19 -8.93
C LEU A 204 3.02 3.28 -10.34
N PRO A 205 3.77 3.19 -11.45
CA PRO A 205 3.17 3.16 -12.79
C PRO A 205 2.22 1.98 -12.99
N ARG A 206 2.47 0.83 -12.35
CA ARG A 206 1.59 -0.34 -12.44
C ARG A 206 0.27 -0.09 -11.68
N ILE A 207 0.33 0.46 -10.47
CA ILE A 207 -0.84 0.83 -9.68
C ILE A 207 -1.69 1.89 -10.39
N LEU A 208 -1.03 2.93 -10.94
CA LEU A 208 -1.72 4.00 -11.67
C LEU A 208 -2.42 3.49 -12.92
N ARG A 209 -1.79 2.59 -13.69
CA ARG A 209 -2.42 1.95 -14.85
C ARG A 209 -3.66 1.15 -14.49
N VAL A 210 -3.62 0.39 -13.40
CA VAL A 210 -4.78 -0.37 -12.92
C VAL A 210 -5.89 0.59 -12.47
N ARG A 211 -5.53 1.66 -11.77
CA ARG A 211 -6.50 2.66 -11.28
C ARG A 211 -7.15 3.48 -12.40
N ILE A 212 -6.42 3.81 -13.47
CA ILE A 212 -6.97 4.51 -14.65
C ILE A 212 -7.97 3.60 -15.39
N ARG A 213 -7.71 2.29 -15.44
CA ARG A 213 -8.60 1.31 -16.08
C ARG A 213 -9.86 1.02 -15.26
N GLN A 214 -9.89 1.40 -13.98
CA GLN A 214 -11.07 1.24 -13.14
C GLN A 214 -11.91 2.52 -13.16
N PRO A 215 -13.18 2.47 -13.60
CA PRO A 215 -14.04 3.65 -13.54
C PRO A 215 -14.20 4.11 -12.09
N ARG A 216 -14.08 5.42 -11.85
CA ARG A 216 -14.42 6.01 -10.54
C ARG A 216 -15.92 5.87 -10.36
N VAL A 217 -16.35 4.88 -9.59
CA VAL A 217 -17.71 4.85 -9.07
C VAL A 217 -17.72 5.78 -7.86
N PRO A 218 -18.47 6.89 -7.88
CA PRO A 218 -18.65 7.72 -6.69
C PRO A 218 -19.20 6.83 -5.57
N SER A 219 -18.58 6.86 -4.40
CA SER A 219 -19.21 6.34 -3.20
C SER A 219 -20.46 7.18 -2.97
N LEU A 220 -21.63 6.56 -3.13
CA LEU A 220 -22.88 7.11 -2.64
C LEU A 220 -22.89 6.86 -1.13
N ASP A 221 -22.15 7.71 -0.41
CA ASP A 221 -22.40 7.98 1.01
C ASP A 221 -23.25 9.25 1.11
#